data_AF-A0A967WZU8-F1
#
_entry.id   AF-A0A967WZU8-F1
#
_cell.length_a   1.000
_cell.length_b   1.000
_cell.length_c   1.000
_cell.angle_alpha   90.00
_cell.angle_beta   90.00
_cell.angle_gamma   90.00
#
_symmetry.space_group_name_H-M   'P 1'
#
loop_
_entity.id
_entity.type
_entity.pdbx_description
1 polymer ?
#
loop_
_entity_poly.entity_id
_entity_poly.type
_entity_poly.pdbx_seq_one_letter_code
_entity_poly.pdbx_strand_id
1 'polypeptide(L)'
;MPELHINDTGASLVCLIREDNAALNIGTATSLYIHYKKPDSTTGSWSASLYTDGSDGKMFYETAASSDLNIAGWWELQPAFTLGAWSGRAETKEFEVLANL
;
A
#
# COMPACT_ATOMS: atom_id res chain seq x y z
N MET A 1 -12.90 7.87 2.17
CA MET A 1 -12.30 7.14 1.04
C MET A 1 -13.43 6.75 0.11
N PRO A 2 -13.26 6.82 -1.22
CA PRO A 2 -14.22 6.23 -2.15
C PRO A 2 -14.31 4.72 -1.91
N GLU A 3 -15.48 4.14 -2.23
CA GLU A 3 -15.68 2.69 -2.19
C GLU A 3 -14.84 2.02 -3.28
N LEU A 4 -14.07 1.00 -2.91
CA LEU A 4 -13.26 0.22 -3.85
C LEU A 4 -14.04 -1.03 -4.25
N HIS A 5 -14.13 -1.29 -5.55
CA HIS A 5 -14.82 -2.45 -6.09
C HIS A 5 -13.86 -3.47 -6.70
N ILE A 6 -14.37 -4.68 -6.92
CA ILE A 6 -13.60 -5.74 -7.59
C ILE A 6 -13.09 -5.25 -8.94
N ASN A 7 -11.78 -5.39 -9.15
CA ASN A 7 -11.03 -5.02 -10.35
C ASN A 7 -11.00 -3.51 -10.66
N ASP A 8 -11.19 -2.65 -9.65
CA ASP A 8 -11.00 -1.21 -9.81
C ASP A 8 -9.54 -0.90 -10.19
N THR A 9 -9.37 -0.24 -11.34
CA THR A 9 -8.08 0.23 -11.87
C THR A 9 -8.01 1.75 -11.79
N GLY A 10 -6.80 2.29 -11.58
CA GLY A 10 -6.57 3.73 -11.36
C GLY A 10 -6.81 4.20 -9.92
N ALA A 11 -7.09 3.28 -8.99
CA ALA A 11 -7.25 3.62 -7.58
C ALA A 11 -5.88 3.76 -6.91
N SER A 12 -5.63 4.91 -6.29
CA SER A 12 -4.38 5.14 -5.54
C SER A 12 -4.48 4.66 -4.10
N LEU A 13 -3.77 3.57 -3.79
CA LEU A 13 -3.58 3.04 -2.45
C LEU A 13 -2.41 3.76 -1.77
N VAL A 14 -2.71 4.82 -1.01
CA VAL A 14 -1.71 5.65 -0.34
C VAL A 14 -1.47 5.15 1.09
N CYS A 15 -0.22 4.81 1.39
CA CYS A 15 0.26 4.43 2.71
C CYS A 15 1.12 5.54 3.30
N LEU A 16 0.97 5.79 4.59
CA LEU A 16 1.75 6.76 5.35
C LEU A 16 2.63 6.02 6.36
N ILE A 17 3.91 6.34 6.35
CA ILE A 17 4.92 5.79 7.25
C ILE A 17 5.19 6.83 8.34
N ARG A 18 5.03 6.42 9.59
CA ARG A 18 5.26 7.27 10.75
C ARG A 18 6.27 6.66 11.70
N GLU A 19 7.06 7.52 12.33
CA GLU A 19 7.91 7.22 13.48
C GLU A 19 7.57 8.23 14.57
N ASP A 20 7.28 7.76 15.78
CA ASP A 20 6.90 8.59 16.94
C ASP A 20 5.88 9.70 16.62
N ASN A 21 4.83 9.34 15.88
CA ASN A 21 3.73 10.22 15.47
C ASN A 21 4.10 11.33 14.45
N ALA A 22 5.32 11.31 13.91
CA ALA A 22 5.76 12.16 12.80
C ALA A 22 5.87 11.35 11.51
N ALA A 23 5.71 12.00 10.35
CA ALA A 23 6.00 11.37 9.07
C ALA A 23 7.50 11.07 8.97
N LEU A 24 7.85 9.81 8.69
CA LEU A 24 9.24 9.42 8.50
C LEU A 24 9.67 9.79 7.09
N ASN A 25 10.77 10.52 6.93
CA ASN A 25 11.30 10.82 5.59
C ASN A 25 11.83 9.53 4.94
N ILE A 26 11.19 9.14 3.84
CA ILE A 26 11.55 7.96 3.03
C ILE A 26 12.08 8.33 1.63
N GLY A 27 12.43 9.60 1.40
CA GLY A 27 12.86 10.09 0.09
C GLY A 27 14.15 9.46 -0.45
N THR A 28 14.98 8.89 0.44
CA THR A 28 16.20 8.16 0.07
C THR A 28 16.02 6.63 0.04
N ALA A 29 14.77 6.15 0.11
CA ALA A 29 14.49 4.73 0.11
C ALA A 29 14.91 4.08 -1.22
N THR A 30 15.64 2.97 -1.12
CA THR A 30 16.10 2.19 -2.29
C THR A 30 15.09 1.11 -2.69
N SER A 31 14.11 0.83 -1.84
CA SER A 31 13.04 -0.13 -2.09
C SER A 31 11.79 0.31 -1.36
N LEU A 32 10.66 0.22 -2.07
CA LEU A 32 9.34 0.58 -1.61
C LEU A 32 8.36 -0.50 -2.06
N TYR A 33 7.73 -1.18 -1.09
CA TYR A 33 6.79 -2.25 -1.35
C TYR A 33 5.56 -2.12 -0.46
N ILE A 34 4.38 -2.36 -1.02
CA ILE A 34 3.16 -2.53 -0.23
C ILE A 34 2.86 -4.03 -0.24
N HIS A 35 3.11 -4.68 0.88
CA HIS A 35 2.64 -6.05 1.07
C HIS A 35 1.13 -6.05 1.23
N TYR A 36 0.46 -7.03 0.63
CA TYR A 36 -0.96 -7.20 0.81
C TYR A 36 -1.28 -8.63 1.24
N LYS A 37 -2.38 -8.77 1.97
CA LYS A 37 -3.07 -10.03 2.21
C LYS A 37 -4.51 -9.89 1.76
N LYS A 38 -4.92 -10.81 0.91
CA LYS A 38 -6.26 -10.92 0.33
C LYS A 38 -7.23 -11.56 1.35
N PRO A 39 -8.55 -11.44 1.13
CA PRO A 39 -9.56 -12.09 1.95
C PRO A 39 -9.40 -13.62 2.02
N ASP A 40 -8.87 -14.23 0.96
CA ASP A 40 -8.58 -15.68 0.87
C ASP A 40 -7.26 -16.08 1.54
N SER A 41 -6.61 -15.16 2.27
CA SER A 41 -5.28 -15.30 2.86
C SER A 41 -4.10 -15.40 1.89
N THR A 42 -4.33 -15.26 0.58
CA THR A 42 -3.23 -15.12 -0.39
C THR A 42 -2.47 -13.84 -0.10
N THR A 43 -1.14 -13.92 -0.06
CA THR A 43 -0.28 -12.75 0.15
C THR A 43 0.49 -12.39 -1.11
N GLY A 44 0.94 -11.14 -1.17
CA GLY A 44 1.82 -10.67 -2.22
C GLY A 44 2.38 -9.29 -1.90
N SER A 45 2.95 -8.65 -2.91
CA SER A 45 3.49 -7.31 -2.78
C SER A 45 3.42 -6.55 -4.08
N TRP A 46 3.04 -5.28 -4.00
CA TRP A 46 3.18 -4.33 -5.08
C TRP A 46 4.43 -3.47 -4.90
N SER A 47 5.13 -3.17 -5.98
CA SER A 47 6.18 -2.15 -5.97
C SER A 47 5.52 -0.78 -5.91
N ALA A 48 5.90 0.03 -4.93
CA ALA A 48 5.28 1.33 -4.68
C ALA A 48 6.18 2.47 -5.15
N SER A 49 5.57 3.63 -5.35
CA SER A 49 6.27 4.89 -5.66
C SER A 49 6.12 5.88 -4.52
N LEU A 50 7.04 6.84 -4.43
CA LEU A 50 6.89 7.98 -3.52
C LEU A 50 5.70 8.84 -3.98
N TYR A 51 4.87 9.27 -3.03
CA TYR A 51 3.70 10.09 -3.36
C TYR A 51 4.09 11.50 -3.83
N THR A 52 5.15 12.06 -3.23
CA THR A 52 5.79 13.30 -3.66
C THR A 52 7.30 13.07 -3.80
N ASP A 53 8.09 13.50 -2.83
CA ASP A 53 9.54 13.31 -2.76
C ASP A 53 9.94 12.39 -1.59
N GLY A 54 8.96 11.87 -0.83
CA GLY A 54 9.16 11.01 0.33
C GLY A 54 9.42 11.73 1.65
N SER A 55 9.56 13.06 1.65
CA SER A 55 9.65 13.87 2.87
C SER A 55 8.33 13.87 3.65
N ASP A 56 7.21 13.61 2.95
CA ASP A 56 5.88 13.46 3.53
C ASP A 56 5.61 12.08 4.14
N GLY A 57 6.58 11.16 4.06
CA GLY A 57 6.46 9.78 4.53
C GLY A 57 5.42 8.96 3.78
N LYS A 58 4.99 9.40 2.59
CA LYS A 58 3.94 8.74 1.83
C LYS A 58 4.49 7.98 0.64
N MET A 59 3.97 6.78 0.47
CA MET A 59 4.17 5.94 -0.70
C MET A 59 2.81 5.47 -1.20
N PHE A 60 2.71 5.20 -2.49
CA PHE A 60 1.47 4.75 -3.09
C PHE A 60 1.69 3.66 -4.13
N TYR A 61 0.63 2.89 -4.34
CA TYR A 61 0.48 2.03 -5.50
C TYR A 61 -0.82 2.42 -6.21
N GLU A 62 -0.77 2.52 -7.53
CA GLU A 62 -1.95 2.71 -8.36
C GLU A 62 -2.34 1.35 -8.93
N THR A 63 -3.58 0.92 -8.69
CA THR A 63 -4.07 -0.36 -9.20
C THR A 63 -4.07 -0.33 -10.72
N ALA A 64 -3.46 -1.33 -11.35
CA ALA A 64 -3.18 -1.31 -12.79
C ALA A 64 -3.57 -2.62 -13.50
N ALA A 65 -3.81 -3.69 -12.76
CA ALA A 65 -4.14 -5.00 -13.30
C ALA A 65 -5.49 -5.49 -12.75
N SER A 66 -6.20 -6.29 -13.55
CA SER A 66 -7.42 -6.99 -13.09
C SER A 66 -7.14 -8.06 -12.03
N SER A 67 -5.87 -8.32 -11.70
CA SER A 67 -5.48 -9.13 -10.55
C SER A 67 -5.46 -8.33 -9.25
N ASP A 68 -5.47 -7.00 -9.33
CA ASP A 68 -5.53 -6.10 -8.19
C ASP A 68 -6.98 -6.00 -7.73
N LEU A 69 -7.19 -6.05 -6.41
CA LEU A 69 -8.53 -5.99 -5.81
C LEU A 69 -9.50 -7.05 -6.38
N ASN A 70 -8.99 -8.21 -6.80
CA ASN A 70 -9.75 -9.20 -7.56
C ASN A 70 -10.68 -10.08 -6.71
N ILE A 71 -10.77 -9.84 -5.40
CA ILE A 71 -11.57 -10.59 -4.45
C ILE A 71 -12.26 -9.58 -3.54
N ALA A 72 -13.58 -9.66 -3.42
CA ALA A 72 -14.33 -8.86 -2.46
C ALA A 72 -14.06 -9.33 -1.03
N GLY A 73 -14.07 -8.38 -0.10
CA GLY A 73 -13.83 -8.58 1.33
C GLY A 73 -12.70 -7.69 1.86
N TRP A 74 -12.23 -8.04 3.06
CA TRP A 74 -11.19 -7.29 3.76
C TRP A 74 -9.80 -7.62 3.23
N TRP A 75 -9.08 -6.58 2.84
CA TRP A 75 -7.68 -6.61 2.45
C TRP A 75 -6.83 -5.94 3.51
N GLU A 76 -5.68 -6.53 3.82
CA GLU A 76 -4.70 -5.97 4.74
C GLU A 76 -3.48 -5.50 3.95
N LEU A 77 -3.03 -4.26 4.14
CA LEU A 77 -1.83 -3.69 3.53
C LEU A 77 -0.78 -3.39 4.58
N GLN A 78 0.46 -3.77 4.31
CA GLN A 78 1.59 -3.39 5.13
C GLN A 78 2.69 -2.76 4.26
N PRO A 79 2.91 -1.45 4.37
CA PRO A 79 4.01 -0.80 3.67
C PRO A 79 5.36 -1.23 4.27
N ALA A 80 6.32 -1.51 3.39
CA ALA A 80 7.69 -1.88 3.71
C ALA A 80 8.65 -1.06 2.84
N PHE A 81 9.79 -0.72 3.43
CA PHE A 81 10.76 0.16 2.80
C PHE A 81 12.18 -0.15 3.27
N THR A 82 13.18 0.26 2.48
CA THR A 82 14.60 0.12 2.81
C THR A 82 15.30 1.46 2.70
N LEU A 83 15.91 1.92 3.79
CA LEU A 83 16.75 3.12 3.89
C LEU A 83 18.20 2.71 4.21
N GLY A 84 19.06 2.73 3.19
CA GLY A 84 20.44 2.28 3.35
C GLY A 84 20.52 0.81 3.77
N ALA A 85 21.07 0.53 4.95
CA ALA A 85 21.15 -0.82 5.52
C ALA A 85 19.93 -1.21 6.36
N TRP A 86 19.03 -0.27 6.65
CA TRP A 86 17.86 -0.51 7.48
C TRP A 86 16.62 -0.78 6.62
N SER A 87 15.86 -1.81 6.98
CA SER A 87 14.56 -2.09 6.37
C SER A 87 13.49 -2.04 7.45
N GLY A 88 12.44 -1.27 7.18
CA GLY A 88 11.31 -1.05 8.07
C GLY A 88 10.00 -1.56 7.48
N ARG A 89 9.04 -1.82 8.36
CA ARG A 89 7.64 -2.07 8.02
C ARG A 89 6.80 -1.11 8.86
N ALA A 90 5.79 -0.48 8.26
CA ALA A 90 4.88 0.37 9.02
C ALA A 90 3.63 -0.42 9.46
N GLU A 91 2.70 0.31 10.07
CA GLU A 91 1.42 -0.21 10.53
C GLU A 91 0.63 -0.88 9.39
N THR A 92 0.01 -2.02 9.71
CA THR A 92 -0.91 -2.69 8.79
C THR A 92 -2.23 -1.93 8.75
N LYS A 93 -2.73 -1.69 7.55
CA LYS A 93 -4.01 -1.01 7.33
C LYS A 93 -4.99 -1.91 6.61
N GLU A 94 -6.21 -1.94 7.10
CA GLU A 94 -7.28 -2.75 6.53
C GLU A 94 -8.23 -1.87 5.69
N PHE A 95 -8.73 -2.43 4.60
CA PHE A 95 -9.78 -1.80 3.79
C PHE A 95 -10.67 -2.87 3.15
N GLU A 96 -11.90 -2.50 2.84
CA GLU A 96 -12.88 -3.39 2.23
C GLU A 96 -12.97 -3.16 0.73
N VAL A 97 -13.01 -4.25 -0.04
CA VAL A 97 -13.30 -4.28 -1.47
C VAL A 97 -14.70 -4.86 -1.68
N LEU A 98 -15.57 -4.13 -2.36
CA LEU A 98 -16.97 -4.49 -2.60
C LEU A 98 -17.15 -5.23 -3.92
N ALA A 99 -18.15 -6.10 -3.98
CA ALA A 99 -18.54 -6.76 -5.23
C ALA A 99 -19.26 -5.78 -6.16
N ASN A 100 -19.13 -5.97 -7.48
CA ASN A 100 -19.88 -5.22 -8.48
C ASN A 100 -21.36 -5.63 -8.47
N LEU A 101 -22.27 -4.67 -8.69
CA LEU A 101 -23.73 -4.86 -8.80
C LEU A 101 -24.18 -5.27 -10.21
#